data_AF-A0A1I4YLH6-F1
#
_entry.id   AF-A0A1I4YLH6-F1
#
_cell.length_a   1.000
_cell.length_b   1.000
_cell.length_c   1.000
_cell.angle_alpha   90.00
_cell.angle_beta   90.00
_cell.angle_gamma   90.00
#
_symmetry.space_group_name_H-M   'P 1'
#
loop_
_entity.id
_entity.type
_entity.pdbx_description
1 polymer ?
#
loop_
_entity_poly.entity_id
_entity_poly.type
_entity_poly.pdbx_seq_one_letter_code
_entity_poly.pdbx_strand_id
1 'polypeptide(L)' 'MNIMWLLRMARWARNPPSRAYRRMLLVVLGFVLVIGGIEYFLGWPEALTLEPQRRFWRP' A
#
# COMPACT_ATOMS: atom_id res chain seq x y z
N MET A 1 11.70 -15.17 -13.83
CA MET A 1 12.37 -14.62 -12.61
C MET A 1 13.72 -14.08 -13.03
N ASN A 2 14.02 -12.82 -12.74
CA ASN A 2 15.24 -12.18 -13.22
C ASN A 2 16.24 -12.06 -12.05
N ILE A 3 17.43 -12.64 -12.22
CA ILE A 3 18.49 -12.76 -11.20
C ILE A 3 18.96 -11.41 -10.68
N MET A 4 18.83 -10.36 -11.49
CA MET A 4 19.19 -8.99 -11.11
C MET A 4 18.36 -8.48 -9.92
N TRP A 5 17.09 -8.89 -9.82
CA TRP A 5 16.25 -8.54 -8.68
C TRP A 5 16.67 -9.26 -7.40
N LEU A 6 17.06 -10.54 -7.49
CA LEU A 6 17.58 -11.31 -6.35
C LEU A 6 18.86 -10.70 -5.80
N LEU A 7 19.80 -10.32 -6.68
CA LEU A 7 21.04 -9.64 -6.28
C LEU A 7 20.79 -8.28 -5.63
N ARG A 8 19.78 -7.53 -6.10
CA ARG A 8 19.38 -6.26 -5.49
C ARG A 8 18.80 -6.46 -4.08
N MET A 9 17.94 -7.45 -3.88
CA MET A 9 17.40 -7.79 -2.56
C MET A 9 18.48 -8.27 -1.59
N ALA A 10 19.41 -9.12 -2.06
CA ALA A 10 20.55 -9.56 -1.27
C ALA A 10 21.45 -8.39 -0.83
N ARG A 11 21.62 -7.37 -1.69
CA ARG A 11 22.37 -6.16 -1.35
C ARG A 11 21.66 -5.31 -0.30
N TRP A 12 20.34 -5.20 -0.37
CA TRP A 12 19.53 -4.53 0.66
C TRP A 12 19.60 -5.25 2.02
N ALA A 13 19.65 -6.57 2.04
CA ALA A 13 19.80 -7.33 3.28
C ALA A 13 21.17 -7.08 3.95
N ARG A 14 22.25 -6.97 3.16
CA ARG A 14 23.62 -6.73 3.65
C ARG A 14 23.89 -5.27 4.00
N ASN A 15 23.36 -4.34 3.20
CA ASN A 15 23.53 -2.89 3.36
C ASN A 15 22.14 -2.25 3.31
N PRO A 16 21.41 -2.26 4.43
CA PRO A 16 20.05 -1.77 4.43
C PRO A 16 20.02 -0.26 4.21
N PRO A 17 18.97 0.25 3.53
CA PRO A 17 18.81 1.68 3.28
C PRO A 17 18.79 2.47 4.60
N SER A 18 19.10 3.77 4.53
CA SER A 18 19.33 4.62 5.72
C SER A 18 18.20 4.52 6.76
N ARG A 19 18.53 4.76 8.04
CA ARG A 19 17.55 4.73 9.13
C ARG A 19 16.37 5.68 8.88
N ALA A 20 16.61 6.82 8.23
CA ALA A 20 15.58 7.78 7.87
C ALA A 20 14.60 7.20 6.84
N TYR A 21 15.11 6.55 5.79
CA TYR A 21 14.28 5.92 4.77
C TYR A 21 13.39 4.83 5.35
N ARG A 22 13.93 3.96 6.21
CA ARG A 22 13.14 2.90 6.86
C ARG A 22 12.02 3.45 7.74
N ARG A 23 12.26 4.52 8.48
CA ARG A 23 11.23 5.18 9.31
C ARG A 23 10.13 5.79 8.46
N MET A 24 10.48 6.50 7.39
CA MET A 24 9.50 7.05 6.45
C MET A 24 8.62 5.94 5.88
N LEU A 25 9.22 4.83 5.45
CA LEU A 25 8.50 3.71 4.87
C LEU A 25 7.56 3.04 5.90
N LEU A 26 8.00 2.86 7.15
CA LEU A 26 7.14 2.36 8.22
C LEU A 26 5.96 3.27 8.54
N VAL A 27 6.17 4.59 8.55
CA VAL A 27 5.10 5.58 8.76
C VAL A 27 4.09 5.53 7.62
N VAL A 28 4.57 5.56 6.37
CA VAL A 28 3.70 5.49 5.18
C VAL A 28 2.92 4.19 5.16
N LEU A 29 3.59 3.05 5.41
CA LEU A 29 2.94 1.74 5.45
C LEU A 29 1.89 1.68 6.57
N GLY A 30 2.20 2.22 7.76
CA GLY A 30 1.25 2.34 8.86
C GLY A 30 0.03 3.16 8.46
N PHE A 31 0.22 4.26 7.75
CA PHE A 31 -0.88 5.11 7.29
C PHE A 31 -1.79 4.37 6.29
N VAL A 32 -1.21 3.67 5.32
CA VAL A 32 -1.97 2.86 4.34
C VAL A 32 -2.74 1.74 5.03
N LEU A 33 -2.13 1.04 5.99
CA LEU A 33 -2.80 -0.03 6.74
C LEU A 33 -3.92 0.50 7.63
N VAL A 34 -3.75 1.67 8.23
CA VAL A 34 -4.80 2.32 9.03
C VAL A 34 -5.97 2.69 8.14
N ILE A 35 -5.73 3.35 7.01
CA ILE A 35 -6.79 3.72 6.07
C ILE A 35 -7.49 2.47 5.54
N GLY A 36 -6.73 1.52 4.97
CA GLY A 36 -7.27 0.27 4.43
C GLY A 36 -8.02 -0.57 5.46
N GLY A 37 -7.52 -0.62 6.69
CA GLY A 37 -8.21 -1.28 7.81
C GLY A 37 -9.53 -0.59 8.14
N ILE A 38 -9.55 0.74 8.19
CA ILE A 38 -10.78 1.51 8.39
C ILE A 38 -11.78 1.21 7.27
N GLU A 39 -11.38 1.17 5.99
CA GLU A 39 -12.31 0.84 4.88
C GLU A 39 -12.86 -0.58 5.02
N TYR A 40 -12.02 -1.54 5.41
CA TYR A 40 -12.40 -2.94 5.50
C TYR A 40 -13.39 -3.20 6.66
N PHE A 41 -13.19 -2.53 7.81
CA PHE A 41 -14.01 -2.78 9.00
C PHE A 41 -15.25 -1.88 9.10
N LEU A 42 -15.18 -0.63 8.64
CA LEU A 42 -16.29 0.34 8.77
C LEU A 42 -17.04 0.55 7.45
N GLY A 43 -16.48 0.09 6.33
CA GLY A 43 -16.97 0.42 4.99
C GLY A 43 -16.54 1.83 4.56
N TRP A 44 -16.44 2.05 3.25
CA TRP A 44 -16.13 3.38 2.71
C TRP A 44 -17.40 4.23 2.65
N PRO A 45 -17.43 5.44 3.24
CA PRO A 45 -18.62 6.27 3.22
C PRO A 45 -18.90 6.77 1.80
N GLU A 46 -20.17 6.82 1.41
CA GLU A 46 -20.58 7.26 0.06
C GLU A 46 -20.12 8.70 -0.26
N ALA A 47 -19.90 9.52 0.77
CA ALA A 47 -19.38 10.89 0.63
C ALA A 47 -17.93 10.95 0.12
N LEU A 48 -17.17 9.84 0.21
CA LEU A 48 -15.78 9.72 -0.26
C LEU A 48 -15.64 8.82 -1.49
N THR A 49 -16.74 8.26 -2.02
CA THR A 49 -16.72 7.56 -3.31
C THR A 49 -16.59 8.55 -4.46
N LEU A 50 -15.53 8.40 -5.28
CA LEU A 50 -15.26 9.25 -6.43
C LEU A 50 -16.26 9.06 -7.59
N GLU A 51 -16.93 7.92 -7.63
CA GLU A 51 -17.91 7.58 -8.66
C GLU A 51 -19.24 7.23 -7.99
N PRO A 52 -20.39 7.77 -8.45
CA PRO A 52 -21.68 7.23 -8.05
C PRO A 52 -21.69 5.79 -8.54
N GLN A 53 -21.85 4.85 -7.61
CA GLN A 53 -21.84 3.42 -7.87
C GLN A 53 -22.74 3.14 -9.09
N ARG A 54 -22.14 2.99 -10.29
CA ARG A 54 -22.87 2.61 -11.50
C ARG A 54 -23.19 1.14 -11.36
N ARG A 55 -24.18 0.87 -10.51
CA ARG A 55 -24.93 -0.38 -10.47
C ARG A 55 -25.86 -0.41 -11.67
N PHE A 56 -25.25 -0.37 -12.85
CA PHE A 56 -25.95 -0.45 -14.12
C PHE A 56 -25.26 -1.50 -14.98
N TRP A 57 -25.33 -2.72 -14.46
CA TRP A 57 -25.33 -3.88 -15.30
C TRP A 57 -26.68 -3.90 -16.04
N ARG A 58 -26.65 -3.70 -17.36
CA ARG A 58 -27.76 -3.90 -18.28
C ARG A 58 -27.20 -4.59 -19.52
N PRO A 59 -27.96 -5.54 -20.08
CA PRO A 59 -28.23 -6.90 -19.61
C PRO A 59 -27.16 -7.92 -20.04
#